data_AF-D1LBJ1-F1
#
_entry.id   AF-D1LBJ1-F1
#
_cell.length_a   1.000
_cell.length_b   1.000
_cell.length_c   1.000
_cell.angle_alpha   90.00
_cell.angle_beta   90.00
_cell.angle_gamma   90.00
#
_symmetry.space_group_name_H-M   'P 1'
#
loop_
_entity.id
_entity.type
_entity.pdbx_description
1 polymer ?
#
loop_
_entity_poly.entity_id
_entity_poly.type
_entity_poly.pdbx_seq_one_letter_code
_entity_poly.pdbx_strand_id
1 'polypeptide(L)'
;KIGVPVQDVKNVIIWGNHSSTQFPDASNAKVNIGGVEKSVPATVNDDEFLKTTFVSTVQKRGAAVIAARKMSSALSAAKAASDHMRDWFLGTGNRWVSMGVVSDGSYGVPRDVVYSFPVTVTNG
;
A
#
# COMPACT_ATOMS: atom_id res chain seq x y z
N LYS A 1 5.19 -8.24 11.22
CA LYS A 1 5.30 -9.67 10.82
C LYS A 1 6.76 -10.09 10.63
N ILE A 2 7.53 -9.46 9.73
CA ILE A 2 8.94 -9.85 9.44
C ILE A 2 9.96 -9.33 10.48
N GLY A 3 9.58 -8.35 11.31
CA GLY A 3 10.45 -7.86 12.40
C GLY A 3 11.53 -6.86 11.97
N VAL A 4 11.39 -6.27 10.78
CA VAL A 4 12.30 -5.24 10.24
C VAL A 4 11.71 -3.83 10.38
N PRO A 5 12.55 -2.77 10.33
CA PRO A 5 12.10 -1.39 10.17
C PRO A 5 11.20 -1.20 8.93
N VAL A 6 10.20 -0.32 9.04
CA VAL A 6 9.23 -0.07 7.94
C VAL A 6 9.90 0.49 6.68
N GLN A 7 10.97 1.27 6.84
CA GLN A 7 11.74 1.85 5.73
C GLN A 7 12.43 0.80 4.86
N ASP A 8 12.61 -0.42 5.39
CA ASP A 8 13.22 -1.53 4.67
C ASP A 8 12.19 -2.31 3.85
N VAL A 9 10.89 -2.00 3.96
CA VAL A 9 9.81 -2.62 3.19
C VAL A 9 9.31 -1.64 2.13
N LYS A 10 9.20 -2.10 0.88
CA LYS A 10 8.67 -1.31 -0.23
C LYS A 10 7.82 -2.14 -1.18
N ASN A 11 7.17 -1.45 -2.12
CA ASN A 11 6.52 -2.04 -3.28
C ASN A 11 5.26 -2.89 -2.98
N VAL A 12 4.61 -2.65 -1.83
CA VAL A 12 3.23 -3.11 -1.57
C VAL A 12 2.26 -2.29 -2.43
N ILE A 13 1.16 -2.92 -2.87
CA ILE A 13 0.17 -2.28 -3.73
C ILE A 13 -1.19 -2.32 -3.04
N ILE A 14 -1.93 -1.21 -3.08
CA ILE A 14 -3.36 -1.16 -2.77
C ILE A 14 -4.09 -1.02 -4.11
N TRP A 15 -4.89 -2.02 -4.46
CA TRP A 15 -5.72 -1.97 -5.65
C TRP A 15 -7.16 -1.54 -5.29
N GLY A 16 -7.72 -0.67 -6.12
CA GLY A 16 -9.14 -0.35 -6.10
C GLY A 16 -9.53 0.82 -5.22
N ASN A 17 -10.66 0.66 -4.52
CA ASN A 17 -11.28 1.74 -3.77
C ASN A 17 -10.65 1.91 -2.39
N HIS A 18 -10.65 3.12 -1.82
CA HIS A 18 -10.33 3.33 -0.41
C HIS A 18 -11.52 2.94 0.49
N SER A 19 -11.74 1.63 0.62
CA SER A 19 -12.86 1.06 1.38
C SER A 19 -12.50 -0.30 1.99
N SER A 20 -13.47 -0.99 2.58
CA SER A 20 -13.33 -2.38 3.01
C SER A 20 -13.15 -3.38 1.86
N THR A 21 -13.38 -2.96 0.60
CA THR A 21 -13.19 -3.79 -0.59
C THR A 21 -11.84 -3.56 -1.28
N GLN A 22 -10.98 -2.71 -0.72
CA GLN A 22 -9.61 -2.53 -1.22
C GLN A 22 -8.87 -3.87 -1.22
N PHE A 23 -7.93 -4.07 -2.15
CA PHE A 23 -7.09 -5.26 -2.19
C PHE A 23 -5.63 -4.91 -1.90
N PRO A 24 -5.16 -5.16 -0.66
CA PRO A 24 -3.75 -5.04 -0.28
C PRO A 24 -2.98 -6.24 -0.84
N ASP A 25 -2.03 -5.96 -1.71
CA ASP A 25 -1.25 -6.94 -2.45
C ASP A 25 0.24 -6.82 -2.08
N ALA A 26 0.75 -7.91 -1.49
CA ALA A 26 2.16 -8.04 -1.13
C ALA A 26 2.96 -8.92 -2.11
N SER A 27 2.36 -9.41 -3.20
CA SER A 27 2.99 -10.35 -4.14
C SER A 27 4.31 -9.83 -4.73
N ASN A 28 4.38 -8.52 -4.98
CA ASN A 28 5.56 -7.84 -5.52
C ASN A 28 6.35 -7.05 -4.47
N ALA A 29 5.94 -7.14 -3.19
CA ALA A 29 6.58 -6.39 -2.12
C ALA A 29 7.97 -6.95 -1.82
N LYS A 30 8.87 -6.06 -1.46
CA LYS A 30 10.27 -6.39 -1.18
C LYS A 30 10.67 -5.89 0.20
N VAL A 31 11.59 -6.61 0.83
CA VAL A 31 12.15 -6.30 2.13
C VAL A 31 13.67 -6.35 2.11
N ASN A 32 14.34 -5.32 2.63
CA ASN A 32 15.78 -5.31 2.84
C ASN A 32 16.10 -5.95 4.20
N ILE A 33 16.94 -6.99 4.20
CA ILE A 33 17.43 -7.63 5.43
C ILE A 33 18.95 -7.72 5.33
N GLY A 34 19.65 -6.93 6.15
CA GLY A 34 21.12 -6.92 6.17
C GLY A 34 21.74 -6.46 4.85
N GLY A 35 21.12 -5.51 4.15
CA GLY A 35 21.58 -5.01 2.86
C GLY A 35 21.09 -5.82 1.65
N VAL A 36 20.45 -6.97 1.86
CA VAL A 36 19.98 -7.85 0.79
C VAL A 36 18.48 -7.69 0.61
N GLU A 37 18.06 -7.39 -0.62
CA GLU A 37 16.65 -7.30 -0.98
C GLU A 37 16.05 -8.69 -1.20
N LYS A 38 14.94 -8.99 -0.51
CA LYS A 38 14.22 -10.27 -0.57
C LYS A 38 12.75 -10.05 -0.88
N SER A 39 12.10 -11.07 -1.45
CA SER A 39 10.65 -11.09 -1.65
C SER A 39 9.93 -11.19 -0.30
N VAL A 40 8.93 -10.33 -0.07
CA VAL A 40 8.09 -10.38 1.14
C VAL A 40 7.32 -11.70 1.22
N PRO A 41 6.64 -12.19 0.16
CA PRO A 41 5.99 -13.51 0.18
C PRO A 41 6.93 -14.63 0.62
N ALA A 42 8.13 -14.70 0.02
CA ALA A 42 9.11 -15.73 0.37
C ALA A 42 9.64 -15.57 1.81
N THR A 43 9.77 -14.34 2.31
CA THR A 43 10.27 -14.07 3.67
C THR A 43 9.21 -14.34 4.74
N VAL A 44 7.94 -14.06 4.44
CA VAL A 44 6.81 -14.35 5.32
C VAL A 44 6.53 -15.85 5.34
N ASN A 45 6.70 -16.53 4.20
CA ASN A 45 6.52 -17.98 4.01
C ASN A 45 5.19 -18.51 4.58
N ASP A 46 4.11 -17.74 4.36
CA ASP A 46 2.79 -17.96 4.95
C ASP A 46 1.75 -17.34 4.01
N ASP A 47 1.46 -18.05 2.93
CA ASP A 47 0.54 -17.63 1.86
C ASP A 47 -0.88 -17.44 2.38
N GLU A 48 -1.32 -18.29 3.30
CA GLU A 48 -2.65 -18.19 3.92
C GLU A 48 -2.77 -16.89 4.69
N PHE A 49 -1.77 -16.54 5.52
CA PHE A 49 -1.74 -15.25 6.20
C PHE A 49 -1.82 -14.08 5.21
N LEU A 50 -1.04 -14.12 4.11
CA LEU A 50 -1.02 -13.04 3.12
C LEU A 50 -2.35 -12.88 2.38
N LYS A 51 -3.04 -13.99 2.09
CA LYS A 51 -4.34 -13.96 1.37
C LYS A 51 -5.53 -13.66 2.28
N THR A 52 -5.41 -13.91 3.59
CA THR A 52 -6.54 -13.81 4.53
C THR A 52 -6.32 -12.72 5.58
N THR A 53 -5.47 -13.01 6.56
CA THR A 53 -5.28 -12.21 7.76
C THR A 53 -4.69 -10.85 7.44
N PHE A 54 -3.70 -10.79 6.55
CA PHE A 54 -3.10 -9.54 6.08
C PHE A 54 -4.15 -8.65 5.39
N VAL A 55 -4.86 -9.19 4.40
CA VAL A 55 -5.90 -8.48 3.64
C VAL A 55 -6.98 -7.93 4.57
N SER A 56 -7.56 -8.80 5.41
CA SER A 56 -8.63 -8.45 6.34
C SER A 56 -8.19 -7.43 7.40
N THR A 57 -6.95 -7.54 7.90
CA THR A 57 -6.40 -6.60 8.88
C THR A 57 -6.28 -5.20 8.31
N VAL A 58 -5.80 -5.07 7.06
CA VAL A 58 -5.66 -3.77 6.40
C VAL A 58 -7.04 -3.17 6.09
N GLN A 59 -7.96 -3.96 5.51
CA GLN A 59 -9.33 -3.53 5.21
C GLN A 59 -10.08 -3.00 6.46
N LYS A 60 -9.85 -3.62 7.62
CA LYS A 60 -10.54 -3.27 8.88
C LYS A 60 -9.77 -2.28 9.75
N ARG A 61 -8.61 -1.79 9.31
CA ARG A 61 -7.73 -0.98 10.16
C ARG A 61 -8.38 0.30 10.65
N GLY A 62 -9.15 1.00 9.80
CA GLY A 62 -9.85 2.22 10.18
C GLY A 62 -10.85 1.99 11.33
N ALA A 63 -11.66 0.94 11.23
CA ALA A 63 -12.59 0.54 12.28
C ALA A 63 -11.87 0.17 13.58
N ALA A 64 -10.75 -0.54 13.50
CA ALA A 64 -9.94 -0.88 14.68
C ALA A 64 -9.39 0.38 15.39
N VAL A 65 -8.97 1.40 14.63
CA VAL A 65 -8.51 2.68 15.21
C VAL A 65 -9.67 3.42 15.88
N ILE A 66 -10.84 3.47 15.24
CA ILE A 66 -12.03 4.10 15.81
C ILE A 66 -12.45 3.39 17.11
N ALA A 67 -12.47 2.06 17.12
CA ALA A 67 -12.81 1.29 18.31
C ALA A 67 -11.83 1.58 19.47
N ALA A 68 -10.53 1.68 19.18
CA ALA A 68 -9.51 1.92 20.19
C ALA A 68 -9.48 3.37 20.70
N ARG A 69 -9.68 4.36 19.83
CA ARG A 69 -9.50 5.79 20.16
C ARG A 69 -10.80 6.57 20.32
N LYS A 70 -11.94 5.97 19.96
CA LYS A 70 -13.25 6.63 19.76
C LYS A 70 -13.21 7.81 18.77
N MET A 71 -12.15 7.90 17.98
CA MET A 71 -11.87 8.94 17.00
C MET A 71 -11.23 8.34 15.77
N SER A 72 -11.40 9.00 14.63
CA SER A 72 -10.80 8.57 13.37
C SER A 72 -9.27 8.67 13.37
N SER A 73 -8.64 8.05 12.37
CA SER A 73 -7.19 7.97 12.17
C SER A 73 -6.58 9.27 11.61
N ALA A 74 -6.91 10.42 12.23
CA ALA A 74 -6.59 11.75 11.71
C ALA A 74 -5.08 11.98 11.45
N LEU A 75 -4.20 11.67 12.41
CA LEU A 75 -2.75 11.90 12.27
C LEU A 75 -2.14 11.07 11.14
N SER A 76 -2.45 9.77 11.08
CA SER A 76 -1.94 8.90 10.02
C SER A 76 -2.51 9.26 8.65
N ALA A 77 -3.76 9.74 8.59
CA ALA A 77 -4.35 10.23 7.35
C ALA A 77 -3.65 11.50 6.85
N ALA A 78 -3.39 12.46 7.74
CA ALA A 78 -2.64 13.67 7.39
C ALA A 78 -1.22 13.33 6.89
N LYS A 79 -0.52 12.40 7.56
CA LYS A 79 0.79 11.95 7.12
C LYS A 79 0.75 11.27 5.75
N ALA A 80 -0.23 10.40 5.51
CA ALA A 80 -0.39 9.72 4.23
C ALA A 80 -0.70 10.71 3.09
N ALA A 81 -1.50 11.75 3.36
CA ALA A 81 -1.74 12.82 2.40
C ALA A 81 -0.46 13.61 2.08
N SER A 82 0.32 13.97 3.11
CA SER A 82 1.63 14.63 2.90
C SER A 82 2.60 13.76 2.10
N ASP A 83 2.66 12.46 2.37
CA ASP A 83 3.51 11.52 1.63
C ASP A 83 3.07 11.36 0.19
N HIS A 84 1.77 11.29 -0.05
CA HIS A 84 1.19 11.23 -1.39
C HIS A 84 1.58 12.45 -2.21
N MET A 85 1.40 13.66 -1.67
CA MET A 85 1.77 14.88 -2.37
C MET A 85 3.29 15.00 -2.55
N ARG A 86 4.08 14.61 -1.54
CA ARG A 86 5.54 14.59 -1.64
C ARG A 86 6.01 13.70 -2.78
N ASP A 87 5.49 12.47 -2.85
CA ASP A 87 5.88 11.50 -3.86
C ASP A 87 5.41 11.91 -5.26
N TRP A 88 4.27 12.59 -5.36
CA TRP A 88 3.83 13.19 -6.62
C TRP A 88 4.80 14.30 -7.07
N PHE A 89 5.03 15.31 -6.22
CA PHE A 89 5.85 16.47 -6.61
C PHE A 89 7.34 16.16 -6.75
N LEU A 90 7.89 15.30 -5.90
CA LEU A 90 9.34 15.03 -5.83
C LEU A 90 9.73 13.71 -6.49
N GLY A 91 8.75 12.92 -6.93
CA GLY A 91 8.95 11.61 -7.53
C GLY A 91 9.17 10.48 -6.53
N THR A 92 9.00 9.24 -7.02
CA THR A 92 9.06 8.03 -6.18
C THR A 92 10.42 7.34 -6.18
N GLY A 93 11.35 7.76 -7.04
CA GLY A 93 12.67 7.12 -7.19
C GLY A 93 12.54 5.70 -7.76
N ASN A 94 13.17 4.72 -7.12
CA ASN A 94 13.21 3.32 -7.58
C ASN A 94 12.10 2.42 -6.97
N ARG A 95 11.07 3.02 -6.38
CA ARG A 95 9.91 2.32 -5.80
C ARG A 95 8.61 2.80 -6.45
N TRP A 96 7.57 2.00 -6.33
CA TRP A 96 6.19 2.41 -6.63
C TRP A 96 5.40 2.67 -5.35
N VAL A 97 4.35 3.46 -5.50
CA VAL A 97 3.35 3.75 -4.46
C VAL A 97 1.95 3.52 -5.01
N SER A 98 0.97 3.47 -4.11
CA SER A 98 -0.44 3.37 -4.50
C SER A 98 -1.08 4.76 -4.56
N MET A 99 -1.62 5.12 -5.72
CA MET A 99 -2.33 6.39 -5.92
C MET A 99 -3.66 6.12 -6.61
N GLY A 100 -4.73 6.75 -6.11
CA GLY A 100 -6.02 6.80 -6.79
C GLY A 100 -5.93 7.74 -7.99
N VAL A 101 -5.92 7.18 -9.19
CA VAL A 101 -5.82 7.94 -10.45
C VAL A 101 -6.94 7.53 -11.39
N VAL A 102 -7.22 8.37 -12.39
CA VAL A 102 -8.21 8.05 -13.42
C VAL A 102 -7.67 6.91 -14.27
N SER A 103 -8.40 5.80 -14.28
CA SER A 103 -8.04 4.60 -15.05
C SER A 103 -8.02 4.90 -16.56
N ASP A 104 -6.97 4.41 -17.22
CA ASP A 104 -6.83 4.41 -18.68
C ASP A 104 -7.13 3.04 -19.31
N GLY A 105 -7.67 2.08 -18.55
CA GLY A 105 -7.89 0.72 -19.03
C GLY A 105 -6.82 -0.27 -18.57
N SER A 106 -5.75 0.21 -17.94
CA SER A 106 -4.67 -0.63 -17.42
C SER A 106 -5.20 -1.72 -16.49
N TYR A 107 -4.57 -2.90 -16.55
CA TYR A 107 -4.94 -4.08 -15.77
C TYR A 107 -6.41 -4.54 -15.95
N GLY A 108 -7.07 -4.13 -17.04
CA GLY A 108 -8.47 -4.46 -17.31
C GLY A 108 -9.48 -3.68 -16.46
N VAL A 109 -9.04 -2.64 -15.74
CA VAL A 109 -9.93 -1.76 -14.97
C VAL A 109 -10.69 -0.84 -15.95
N PRO A 110 -12.01 -0.65 -15.81
CA PRO A 110 -12.76 0.26 -16.68
C PRO A 110 -12.14 1.66 -16.75
N ARG A 111 -12.14 2.26 -17.94
CA ARG A 111 -11.65 3.64 -18.14
C ARG A 111 -12.50 4.64 -17.36
N ASP A 112 -11.89 5.77 -17.04
CA ASP A 112 -12.56 6.95 -16.45
C ASP A 112 -13.08 6.74 -15.01
N VAL A 113 -12.68 5.65 -14.35
CA VAL A 113 -12.91 5.39 -12.93
C VAL A 113 -11.68 5.78 -12.11
N VAL A 114 -11.85 6.51 -11.01
CA VAL A 114 -10.77 6.73 -10.04
C VAL A 114 -10.53 5.41 -9.30
N TYR A 115 -9.35 4.83 -9.51
CA TYR A 115 -8.98 3.52 -8.99
C TYR A 115 -7.52 3.58 -8.51
N SER A 116 -7.20 2.90 -7.41
CA SER A 116 -5.84 2.85 -6.90
C SER A 116 -4.96 1.89 -7.70
N PHE A 117 -3.85 2.39 -8.24
CA PHE A 117 -2.88 1.62 -9.01
C PHE A 117 -1.47 1.74 -8.41
N PRO A 118 -0.58 0.77 -8.68
CA PRO A 118 0.85 0.97 -8.48
C PRO A 118 1.37 1.97 -9.50
N VAL A 119 1.94 3.08 -9.04
CA VAL A 119 2.51 4.12 -9.90
C VAL A 119 3.91 4.48 -9.47
N THR A 120 4.72 4.90 -10.45
CA THR A 120 5.95 5.66 -10.25
C THR A 120 5.73 7.07 -10.74
N VAL A 121 6.28 8.05 -10.05
CA VAL A 121 6.14 9.46 -10.44
C VAL A 121 7.51 10.05 -10.73
N THR A 122 7.60 10.80 -11.82
CA THR A 122 8.79 11.54 -12.26
C THR A 122 8.34 12.84 -12.93
N ASN A 123 8.97 13.97 -12.57
CA ASN A 123 8.71 15.31 -13.14
C ASN A 123 7.33 15.92 -12.83
N GLY A 124 6.77 15.63 -11.65
CA GLY A 124 5.45 16.12 -11.24
C GLY A 124 4.30 15.45 -11.99
#